data_AF-A0A6J4LSG6-F1
#
_entry.id   AF-A0A6J4LSG6-F1
#
_cell.length_a   1.000
_cell.length_b   1.000
_cell.length_c   1.000
_cell.angle_alpha   90.00
_cell.angle_beta   90.00
_cell.angle_gamma   90.00
#
_symmetry.space_group_name_H-M   'P 1'
#
loop_
_entity.id
_entity.type
_entity.pdbx_description
1 polymer ?
#
loop_
_entity_poly.entity_id
_entity_poly.type
_entity_poly.pdbx_seq_one_letter_code
_entity_poly.pdbx_strand_id
1 'polypeptide(L)'
;MGRFGVLLLNLGGPDHLEDVRPFLFNLFSDPEIIRLPFPWLQRPLAWLISTTRAKKSQENYQQIGGGSPLRRITDEQAEALQVQLRQKGHDANVYVGMRYWHPYTEEAIARIKRDRVDRLVILPLYPHFSISTSGSSFRLLEQIWNEDPSLSQIDYTAIPSWYDRPGYLQAMADLIAKELDQFPEPD
;
A
#
# COMPACT_ATOMS: atom_id res chain seq x y z
N MET A 1 11.75 10.86 25.07
CA MET A 1 10.51 10.61 24.31
C MET A 1 10.79 9.52 23.31
N GLY A 2 9.91 8.52 23.16
CA GLY A 2 10.09 7.47 22.15
C GLY A 2 9.86 8.03 20.75
N ARG A 3 10.56 7.49 19.75
CA ARG A 3 10.42 7.84 18.32
C ARG A 3 9.24 7.07 17.73
N PHE A 4 8.26 7.80 17.22
CA PHE A 4 7.06 7.21 16.62
C PHE A 4 7.21 7.10 15.11
N GLY A 5 6.68 6.02 14.55
CA GLY A 5 6.58 5.80 13.12
C GLY A 5 5.16 5.44 12.72
N VAL A 6 4.77 5.81 11.49
CA VAL A 6 3.59 5.27 10.83
C VAL A 6 4.03 4.64 9.51
N LEU A 7 3.76 3.35 9.33
CA LEU A 7 3.98 2.64 8.08
C LEU A 7 2.67 2.53 7.31
N LEU A 8 2.56 3.27 6.21
CA LEU A 8 1.47 3.16 5.25
C LEU A 8 1.73 1.97 4.32
N LEU A 9 0.76 1.06 4.22
CA LEU A 9 0.83 -0.09 3.31
C LEU A 9 -0.13 0.08 2.15
N ASN A 10 0.36 -0.13 0.94
CA ASN A 10 -0.48 -0.15 -0.25
C ASN A 10 0.07 -1.13 -1.30
N LEU A 11 -0.65 -1.30 -2.41
CA LEU A 11 -0.33 -2.28 -3.45
C LEU A 11 0.97 -1.90 -4.18
N GLY A 12 1.14 -0.60 -4.40
CA GLY A 12 2.08 -0.06 -5.37
C GLY A 12 1.46 -0.02 -6.77
N GLY A 13 2.21 0.55 -7.71
CA GLY A 13 1.83 0.58 -9.11
C GLY A 13 3.01 1.05 -9.95
N PRO A 14 3.08 0.66 -11.23
CA PRO A 14 4.21 0.96 -12.10
C PRO A 14 4.35 2.47 -12.30
N ASP A 15 5.58 2.98 -12.23
CA ASP A 15 5.87 4.40 -12.44
C ASP A 15 5.87 4.74 -13.94
N HIS A 16 6.34 3.81 -14.77
CA HIS A 16 6.38 3.92 -16.22
C HIS A 16 5.77 2.72 -16.94
N LEU A 17 5.57 2.81 -18.26
CA LEU A 17 4.94 1.74 -19.04
C LEU A 17 5.78 0.46 -19.08
N GLU A 18 7.10 0.59 -19.11
CA GLU A 18 8.06 -0.51 -19.06
C GLU A 18 7.97 -1.33 -17.75
N ASP A 19 7.53 -0.69 -16.67
CA ASP A 19 7.42 -1.28 -15.34
C ASP A 19 6.19 -2.17 -15.18
N VAL A 20 5.21 -2.03 -16.08
CA VAL A 20 3.92 -2.73 -16.00
C VAL A 20 4.11 -4.24 -15.94
N ARG A 21 4.97 -4.82 -16.79
CA ARG A 21 5.18 -6.26 -16.79
C ARG A 21 5.89 -6.75 -15.52
N PRO A 22 7.02 -6.16 -15.08
CA PRO A 22 7.64 -6.47 -13.79
C PRO A 22 6.66 -6.36 -12.61
N PHE A 23 5.87 -5.29 -12.55
CA PHE A 23 4.84 -5.11 -11.53
C PHE A 23 3.81 -6.25 -11.54
N LEU A 24 3.25 -6.58 -12.70
CA LEU A 24 2.29 -7.70 -12.83
C LEU A 24 2.93 -9.04 -12.44
N PHE A 25 4.20 -9.24 -12.78
CA PHE A 25 4.92 -10.45 -12.39
C PHE A 25 5.04 -10.57 -10.86
N ASN A 26 5.37 -9.48 -10.17
CA ASN A 26 5.41 -9.44 -8.70
C ASN A 26 4.03 -9.72 -8.09
N LEU A 27 2.99 -9.07 -8.62
CA LEU A 27 1.60 -9.25 -8.18
C LEU A 27 1.14 -10.71 -8.29
N PHE A 28 1.33 -11.35 -9.45
CA PHE A 28 0.89 -12.73 -9.66
C PHE A 28 1.82 -13.79 -9.05
N SER A 29 3.05 -13.41 -8.66
CA SER A 29 3.96 -14.29 -7.92
C SER A 29 3.53 -14.48 -6.47
N ASP A 30 2.61 -13.67 -5.96
CA ASP A 30 2.10 -13.77 -4.60
C ASP A 30 0.98 -14.82 -4.49
N PRO A 31 1.16 -15.87 -3.66
CA PRO A 31 0.13 -16.89 -3.46
C PRO A 31 -1.14 -16.31 -2.83
N GLU A 32 -1.09 -15.13 -2.21
CA GLU A 32 -2.27 -14.49 -1.60
C GLU A 32 -3.15 -13.77 -2.62
N ILE A 33 -2.66 -13.57 -3.84
CA ILE A 33 -3.45 -13.06 -4.97
C ILE A 33 -4.13 -14.23 -5.70
N ILE A 34 -3.39 -15.28 -6.02
CA ILE A 34 -3.91 -16.50 -6.61
C ILE A 34 -3.32 -17.69 -5.87
N ARG A 35 -4.15 -18.39 -5.09
CA ARG A 35 -3.75 -19.60 -4.36
C ARG A 35 -3.76 -20.80 -5.30
N LEU A 36 -2.57 -21.33 -5.58
CA LEU A 36 -2.41 -22.58 -6.34
C LEU A 36 -2.19 -23.77 -5.39
N PRO A 37 -2.65 -24.98 -5.76
CA PRO A 37 -2.39 -26.18 -4.98
C PRO A 37 -0.91 -26.58 -4.96
N PHE A 38 -0.13 -26.15 -5.96
CA PHE A 38 1.29 -26.45 -6.10
C PHE A 38 2.12 -25.15 -6.12
N PRO A 39 2.76 -24.75 -5.01
CA PRO A 39 3.47 -23.46 -4.92
C PRO A 39 4.57 -23.24 -5.97
N TRP A 40 5.21 -24.31 -6.43
CA TRP A 40 6.26 -24.22 -7.47
C TRP A 40 5.72 -23.79 -8.84
N LEU A 41 4.40 -23.89 -9.08
CA LEU A 41 3.75 -23.39 -10.30
C LEU A 41 3.47 -21.88 -10.27
N GLN A 42 3.61 -21.22 -9.11
CA GLN A 42 3.24 -19.82 -8.95
C GLN A 42 4.04 -18.90 -9.89
N ARG A 43 5.38 -19.00 -9.90
CA ARG A 43 6.23 -18.13 -10.72
C ARG A 43 6.10 -18.40 -12.23
N PRO A 44 6.04 -19.66 -12.72
CA PRO A 44 5.70 -19.95 -14.12
C PRO A 44 4.36 -19.35 -14.54
N LEU A 45 3.33 -19.48 -13.70
CA LEU A 45 2.02 -18.89 -13.98
C LEU A 45 2.10 -17.36 -14.01
N ALA A 46 2.77 -16.74 -13.03
CA ALA A 46 2.97 -15.30 -12.98
C ALA A 46 3.69 -14.77 -14.22
N TRP A 47 4.69 -15.49 -14.72
CA TRP A 47 5.38 -15.15 -15.97
C TRP A 47 4.44 -15.21 -17.18
N LEU A 48 3.61 -16.25 -17.29
CA LEU A 48 2.64 -16.39 -18.38
C LEU A 48 1.58 -15.28 -18.32
N ILE A 49 1.01 -15.01 -17.14
CA ILE A 49 -0.02 -13.98 -16.97
C ILE A 49 0.57 -12.59 -17.22
N SER A 50 1.73 -12.28 -16.66
CA SER A 50 2.37 -10.97 -16.83
C SER A 50 2.76 -10.70 -18.29
N THR A 51 3.27 -11.70 -19.02
CA THR A 51 3.59 -11.55 -20.45
C THR A 51 2.33 -11.34 -21.30
N THR A 52 1.30 -12.15 -21.09
CA THR A 52 0.05 -12.07 -21.86
C THR A 52 -0.74 -10.78 -21.58
N ARG A 53 -0.74 -10.30 -20.33
CA ARG A 53 -1.50 -9.09 -19.93
C ARG A 53 -0.73 -7.78 -20.07
N ALA A 54 0.59 -7.80 -20.27
CA ALA A 54 1.43 -6.61 -20.30
C ALA A 54 0.91 -5.56 -21.28
N LYS A 55 0.72 -5.93 -22.56
CA LYS A 55 0.33 -4.99 -23.62
C LYS A 55 -0.98 -4.26 -23.28
N LYS A 56 -2.03 -5.02 -22.96
CA LYS A 56 -3.34 -4.45 -22.58
C LYS A 56 -3.24 -3.55 -21.35
N SER A 57 -2.44 -3.93 -20.37
CA SER A 57 -2.27 -3.13 -19.15
C SER A 57 -1.49 -1.84 -19.41
N GLN A 58 -0.47 -1.89 -20.28
CA GLN A 58 0.26 -0.70 -20.73
C GLN A 58 -0.64 0.28 -21.46
N GLU A 59 -1.51 -0.20 -22.36
CA GLU A 59 -2.50 0.64 -23.05
C GLU A 59 -3.42 1.36 -22.05
N ASN A 60 -3.86 0.69 -20.98
CA ASN A 60 -4.65 1.32 -19.92
C ASN A 60 -3.85 2.37 -19.13
N TYR A 61 -2.60 2.08 -18.76
CA TYR A 61 -1.75 3.06 -18.09
C TYR A 61 -1.46 4.27 -18.98
N GLN A 62 -1.33 4.06 -20.28
CA GLN A 62 -1.12 5.14 -21.24
C GLN A 62 -2.31 6.11 -21.29
N GLN A 63 -3.55 5.62 -21.16
CA GLN A 63 -4.75 6.45 -21.13
C GLN A 63 -4.82 7.38 -19.91
N ILE A 64 -4.12 7.04 -18.81
CA ILE A 64 -4.11 7.83 -17.57
C ILE A 64 -2.79 8.59 -17.34
N GLY A 65 -1.94 8.71 -18.37
CA GLY A 65 -0.70 9.50 -18.31
C GLY A 65 0.60 8.70 -18.28
N GLY A 66 0.56 7.38 -18.50
CA GLY A 66 1.74 6.54 -18.71
C GLY A 66 2.28 5.83 -17.45
N GLY A 67 1.61 5.97 -16.31
CA GLY A 67 2.01 5.36 -15.04
C GLY A 67 0.90 5.44 -14.00
N SER A 68 1.09 4.77 -12.87
CA SER A 68 0.15 4.80 -11.76
C SER A 68 0.33 6.07 -10.93
N PRO A 69 -0.71 6.90 -10.74
CA PRO A 69 -0.61 8.07 -9.85
C PRO A 69 -0.59 7.68 -8.36
N LEU A 70 -0.81 6.40 -8.05
CA LEU A 70 -0.97 5.89 -6.69
C LEU A 70 0.20 6.27 -5.79
N ARG A 71 1.43 6.12 -6.27
CA ARG A 71 2.62 6.37 -5.47
C ARG A 71 2.72 7.84 -5.08
N ARG A 72 2.56 8.75 -6.05
CA ARG A 72 2.57 10.19 -5.82
C ARG A 72 1.49 10.60 -4.80
N ILE A 73 0.26 10.12 -4.98
CA ILE A 73 -0.85 10.43 -4.07
C ILE A 73 -0.58 9.89 -2.66
N THR A 74 0.00 8.68 -2.56
CA THR A 74 0.35 8.08 -1.27
C THR A 74 1.44 8.87 -0.55
N ASP A 75 2.45 9.36 -1.29
CA ASP A 75 3.51 10.19 -0.72
C ASP A 75 2.95 11.55 -0.24
N GLU A 76 2.06 12.18 -1.01
CA GLU A 76 1.35 13.41 -0.61
C GLU A 76 0.52 13.20 0.67
N GLN A 77 -0.19 12.07 0.77
CA GLN A 77 -0.93 11.69 1.96
C GLN A 77 0.00 11.44 3.16
N ALA A 78 1.14 10.80 2.94
CA ALA A 78 2.14 10.54 3.99
C ALA A 78 2.70 11.86 4.56
N GLU A 79 3.04 12.81 3.69
CA GLU A 79 3.52 14.13 4.09
C GLU A 79 2.44 14.90 4.87
N ALA A 80 1.21 14.94 4.36
CA ALA A 80 0.10 15.59 5.03
C ALA A 80 -0.18 14.98 6.41
N LEU A 81 -0.15 13.65 6.52
CA LEU A 81 -0.31 12.94 7.79
C LEU A 81 0.82 13.29 8.76
N GLN A 82 2.06 13.32 8.30
CA GLN A 82 3.21 13.68 9.13
C GLN A 82 3.08 15.09 9.71
N VAL A 83 2.68 16.07 8.87
CA VAL A 83 2.43 17.45 9.30
C VAL A 83 1.33 17.49 10.36
N GLN A 84 0.21 16.79 10.12
CA GLN A 84 -0.91 16.75 11.07
C GLN A 84 -0.54 16.10 12.41
N LEU A 85 0.25 15.03 12.40
CA LEU A 85 0.75 14.40 13.63
C LEU A 85 1.64 15.34 14.43
N ARG A 86 2.55 16.06 13.77
CA ARG A 86 3.42 17.05 14.42
C ARG A 86 2.63 18.22 15.00
N GLN A 87 1.62 18.72 14.30
CA GLN A 87 0.72 19.75 14.81
C GLN A 87 -0.04 19.30 16.06
N LYS A 88 -0.33 17.99 16.19
CA LYS A 88 -0.92 17.38 17.38
C LYS A 88 0.10 17.07 18.49
N GLY A 89 1.36 17.47 18.34
CA GLY A 89 2.42 17.26 19.33
C GLY A 89 3.07 15.88 19.27
N HIS A 90 2.84 15.11 18.19
CA HIS A 90 3.50 13.83 17.97
C HIS A 90 4.64 13.99 16.97
N ASP A 91 5.88 13.88 17.46
CA ASP A 91 7.05 13.80 16.58
C ASP A 91 7.15 12.38 16.00
N ALA A 92 6.49 12.19 14.86
CA ALA A 92 6.39 10.93 14.14
C ALA A 92 6.89 11.08 12.71
N ASN A 93 7.55 10.03 12.20
CA ASN A 93 7.89 9.90 10.78
C ASN A 93 6.89 8.99 10.08
N VAL A 94 6.52 9.33 8.85
CA VAL A 94 5.63 8.49 8.03
C VAL A 94 6.44 7.81 6.92
N TYR A 95 6.23 6.50 6.78
CA TYR A 95 6.90 5.62 5.84
C TYR A 95 5.88 5.01 4.89
N VAL A 96 6.27 4.82 3.63
CA VAL A 96 5.43 4.20 2.61
C VAL A 96 6.06 2.88 2.21
N GLY A 97 5.30 1.79 2.35
CA GLY A 97 5.67 0.44 1.95
C GLY A 97 4.66 -0.12 0.98
N MET A 98 5.14 -0.50 -0.20
CA MET A 98 4.33 -1.05 -1.27
C MET A 98 4.55 -2.55 -1.37
N ARG A 99 3.51 -3.29 -1.75
CA ARG A 99 3.55 -4.76 -1.77
C ARG A 99 4.21 -5.33 -3.02
N TYR A 100 3.98 -4.72 -4.19
CA TYR A 100 4.42 -5.24 -5.50
C TYR A 100 5.20 -4.26 -6.36
N TRP A 101 5.41 -3.02 -5.89
CA TRP A 101 6.23 -2.02 -6.55
C TRP A 101 7.04 -1.20 -5.53
N HIS A 102 7.88 -0.27 -5.98
CA HIS A 102 8.71 0.54 -5.09
C HIS A 102 7.93 1.71 -4.40
N PRO A 103 8.29 2.08 -3.15
CA PRO A 103 9.32 1.48 -2.33
C PRO A 103 8.76 0.21 -1.72
N TYR A 104 9.48 -0.90 -1.81
CA TYR A 104 8.98 -2.13 -1.22
C TYR A 104 8.87 -2.00 0.30
N THR A 105 8.02 -2.85 0.89
CA THR A 105 7.79 -2.87 2.34
C THR A 105 9.11 -3.07 3.10
N GLU A 106 10.01 -3.89 2.56
CA GLU A 106 11.36 -4.16 3.04
C GLU A 106 12.22 -2.89 3.06
N GLU A 107 12.12 -2.03 2.04
CA GLU A 107 12.84 -0.75 1.99
C GLU A 107 12.31 0.21 3.07
N ALA A 108 11.00 0.23 3.29
CA ALA A 108 10.39 1.03 4.35
C ALA A 108 10.82 0.54 5.74
N ILE A 109 10.85 -0.78 5.98
CA ILE A 109 11.34 -1.36 7.23
C ILE A 109 12.83 -1.05 7.46
N ALA A 110 13.66 -1.10 6.41
CA ALA A 110 15.06 -0.71 6.53
C ALA A 110 15.24 0.76 6.96
N ARG A 111 14.36 1.66 6.50
CA ARG A 111 14.33 3.07 6.94
C ARG A 111 13.86 3.20 8.39
N ILE A 112 12.78 2.51 8.77
CA ILE A 112 12.27 2.47 10.15
C ILE A 112 13.36 2.06 11.15
N LYS A 113 14.14 1.02 10.80
CA LYS A 113 15.30 0.59 11.59
C LYS A 113 16.40 1.64 11.67
N ARG A 114 16.74 2.26 10.54
CA ARG A 114 17.78 3.31 10.46
C ARG A 114 17.43 4.50 11.35
N ASP A 115 16.15 4.87 11.36
CA ASP A 115 15.64 5.99 12.17
C ASP A 115 15.41 5.59 13.64
N ARG A 116 15.57 4.30 13.94
CA ARG A 116 15.45 3.70 15.28
C ARG A 116 14.08 4.00 15.92
N VAL A 117 13.01 3.83 15.14
CA VAL A 117 11.63 3.95 15.62
C VAL A 117 11.41 2.98 16.78
N ASP A 118 10.85 3.48 17.88
CA ASP A 118 10.55 2.68 19.09
C ASP A 118 9.09 2.17 19.06
N ARG A 119 8.19 2.95 18.46
CA ARG A 119 6.76 2.62 18.34
C ARG A 119 6.24 2.81 16.93
N LEU A 120 5.61 1.79 16.35
CA LEU A 120 5.17 1.80 14.95
C LEU A 120 3.66 1.55 14.81
N VAL A 121 2.95 2.44 14.13
CA VAL A 121 1.59 2.15 13.67
C VAL A 121 1.64 1.64 12.24
N ILE A 122 1.09 0.46 11.99
CA ILE A 122 0.99 -0.13 10.66
C ILE A 122 -0.42 0.12 10.14
N LEU A 123 -0.55 0.91 9.09
CA LEU A 123 -1.81 1.38 8.52
C LEU A 123 -1.91 1.01 7.04
N PRO A 124 -2.65 -0.05 6.68
CA PRO A 124 -3.02 -0.29 5.30
C PRO A 124 -3.94 0.82 4.78
N LEU A 125 -3.67 1.32 3.58
CA LEU A 125 -4.52 2.29 2.89
C LEU A 125 -5.76 1.66 2.23
N TYR A 126 -6.11 0.46 2.65
CA TYR A 126 -7.37 -0.21 2.34
C TYR A 126 -8.31 -0.08 3.55
N PRO A 127 -9.38 0.72 3.47
CA PRO A 127 -10.33 0.84 4.58
C PRO A 127 -11.00 -0.50 4.93
N HIS A 128 -11.23 -1.33 3.90
CA HIS A 128 -11.81 -2.66 4.02
C HIS A 128 -10.73 -3.74 4.01
N PHE A 129 -10.78 -4.66 4.95
CA PHE A 129 -9.84 -5.78 4.99
C PHE A 129 -10.14 -6.79 3.87
N SER A 130 -9.09 -7.21 3.16
CA SER A 130 -9.11 -8.40 2.30
C SER A 130 -7.82 -9.18 2.48
N ILE A 131 -7.92 -10.51 2.34
CA ILE A 131 -6.78 -11.43 2.35
C ILE A 131 -5.77 -11.06 1.25
N SER A 132 -6.25 -10.68 0.07
CA SER A 132 -5.42 -10.33 -1.08
C SER A 132 -4.81 -8.92 -1.02
N THR A 133 -5.19 -8.10 -0.03
CA THR A 133 -4.65 -6.73 0.15
C THR A 133 -3.92 -6.63 1.49
N SER A 134 -4.56 -6.12 2.54
CA SER A 134 -4.01 -5.97 3.89
C SER A 134 -3.46 -7.30 4.41
N GLY A 135 -4.15 -8.42 4.16
CA GLY A 135 -3.70 -9.74 4.58
C GLY A 135 -2.37 -10.17 3.95
N SER A 136 -2.15 -9.88 2.67
CA SER A 136 -0.85 -10.15 2.02
C SER A 136 0.26 -9.28 2.62
N SER A 137 0.01 -7.98 2.79
CA SER A 137 1.00 -7.08 3.38
C SER A 137 1.34 -7.44 4.84
N PHE A 138 0.36 -7.86 5.64
CA PHE A 138 0.60 -8.33 7.01
C PHE A 138 1.41 -9.62 7.07
N ARG A 139 1.17 -10.59 6.19
CA ARG A 139 1.99 -11.81 6.13
C ARG A 139 3.44 -11.52 5.74
N LEU A 140 3.66 -10.60 4.81
CA LEU A 140 5.02 -10.16 4.49
C LEU A 140 5.70 -9.54 5.72
N LEU A 141 4.99 -8.67 6.44
CA LEU A 141 5.53 -8.07 7.68
C LEU A 141 5.80 -9.11 8.76
N GLU A 142 4.91 -10.08 8.95
CA GLU A 142 5.11 -11.20 9.88
C GLU A 142 6.37 -12.00 9.52
N GLN A 143 6.56 -12.30 8.23
CA GLN A 143 7.78 -12.95 7.75
C GLN A 143 9.02 -12.12 8.07
N ILE A 144 9.02 -10.82 7.73
CA ILE A 144 10.13 -9.91 8.00
C ILE A 144 10.45 -9.84 9.51
N TRP A 145 9.42 -9.77 10.37
CA TRP A 145 9.60 -9.75 11.82
C TRP A 145 10.18 -11.05 12.37
N ASN A 146 9.78 -12.19 11.81
CA ASN A 146 10.30 -13.50 12.21
C ASN A 146 11.76 -13.71 11.76
N GLU A 147 12.13 -13.17 10.60
CA GLU A 147 13.48 -13.31 10.03
C GLU A 147 14.49 -12.32 10.63
N ASP A 148 14.03 -11.19 11.18
CA ASP A 148 14.88 -10.13 11.72
C ASP A 148 14.60 -9.84 13.21
N PRO A 149 15.32 -10.51 14.13
CA PRO A 149 15.16 -10.32 15.57
C PRO A 149 15.38 -8.87 16.05
N SER A 150 16.06 -8.02 15.28
CA SER A 150 16.24 -6.61 15.67
C SER A 150 14.93 -5.82 15.66
N LEU A 151 13.91 -6.28 14.95
CA LEU A 151 12.58 -5.68 14.93
C LEU A 151 11.75 -5.99 16.18
N SER A 152 12.15 -6.98 16.99
CA SER A 152 11.46 -7.32 18.25
C SER A 152 11.48 -6.19 19.29
N GLN A 153 12.38 -5.22 19.13
CA GLN A 153 12.47 -4.04 20.00
C GLN A 153 11.43 -2.97 19.66
N ILE A 154 10.78 -3.06 18.49
CA ILE A 154 9.77 -2.10 18.04
C ILE A 154 8.41 -2.56 18.52
N ASP A 155 7.77 -1.76 19.37
CA ASP A 155 6.37 -1.96 19.75
C ASP A 155 5.47 -1.50 18.60
N TYR A 156 4.70 -2.42 18.00
CA TYR A 156 3.86 -2.08 16.85
C TYR A 156 2.37 -2.31 17.11
N THR A 157 1.54 -1.51 16.45
CA THR A 157 0.09 -1.68 16.40
C THR A 157 -0.36 -1.71 14.94
N ALA A 158 -1.00 -2.80 14.53
CA ALA A 158 -1.58 -2.93 13.20
C ALA A 158 -3.06 -2.54 13.20
N ILE A 159 -3.46 -1.70 12.24
CA ILE A 159 -4.86 -1.31 12.02
C ILE A 159 -5.44 -2.26 10.96
N PRO A 160 -6.33 -3.21 11.33
CA PRO A 160 -6.78 -4.24 10.40
C PRO A 160 -7.78 -3.70 9.35
N SER A 161 -8.65 -2.79 9.76
CA SER A 161 -9.64 -2.13 8.91
C SER A 161 -10.11 -0.82 9.55
N TRP A 162 -10.65 0.09 8.75
CA TRP A 162 -11.07 1.44 9.17
C TRP A 162 -12.17 2.02 8.28
N TYR A 163 -12.99 1.16 7.66
CA TYR A 163 -14.07 1.54 6.73
C TYR A 163 -15.19 2.37 7.38
N ASP A 164 -15.35 2.29 8.70
CA ASP A 164 -16.38 2.99 9.47
C ASP A 164 -15.87 4.28 10.12
N ARG A 165 -14.64 4.71 9.79
CA ARG A 165 -14.08 5.95 10.35
C ARG A 165 -14.89 7.15 9.88
N PRO A 166 -15.38 8.02 10.79
CA PRO A 166 -16.20 9.17 10.41
C PRO A 166 -15.56 10.07 9.34
N GLY A 167 -14.25 10.32 9.43
CA GLY A 167 -13.54 11.13 8.42
C GLY A 167 -13.47 10.49 7.04
N TYR A 168 -13.40 9.15 6.96
CA TYR A 168 -13.44 8.44 5.68
C TYR A 168 -14.85 8.49 5.08
N LEU A 169 -15.88 8.19 5.89
CA LEU A 169 -17.27 8.25 5.45
C LEU A 169 -17.65 9.66 4.99
N GLN A 170 -17.23 10.70 5.72
CA GLN A 170 -17.46 12.08 5.33
C GLN A 170 -16.77 12.42 4.01
N ALA A 171 -15.50 12.06 3.82
CA ALA A 171 -14.80 12.32 2.56
C ALA A 171 -15.48 11.63 1.37
N MET A 172 -15.97 10.41 1.55
CA MET A 172 -16.73 9.69 0.51
C MET A 172 -18.07 10.38 0.22
N ALA A 173 -18.82 10.78 1.26
CA ALA A 173 -20.08 11.50 1.11
C ALA A 173 -19.89 12.85 0.40
N ASP A 174 -18.85 13.61 0.76
CA ASP A 174 -18.53 14.90 0.14
C ASP A 174 -18.20 14.75 -1.35
N LEU A 175 -17.45 13.71 -1.71
CA LEU A 175 -17.15 13.42 -3.12
C LEU A 175 -18.41 13.05 -3.91
N ILE A 176 -19.31 12.25 -3.34
CA ILE A 176 -20.58 11.89 -3.99
C ILE A 176 -21.47 13.13 -4.16
N ALA A 177 -21.63 13.92 -3.09
CA ALA A 177 -22.45 15.14 -3.12
C ALA A 177 -21.94 16.13 -4.18
N LYS A 178 -20.61 16.31 -4.28
CA LYS A 178 -19.99 17.17 -5.29
C LYS A 178 -20.29 16.74 -6.73
N GLU A 179 -20.37 15.43 -7.00
CA GLU A 179 -20.74 14.95 -8.33
C GLU A 179 -22.24 15.09 -8.58
N LEU A 180 -23.10 14.87 -7.58
CA LEU A 180 -24.55 15.07 -7.67
C LEU A 180 -24.92 16.52 -8.00
N ASP A 181 -24.23 17.50 -7.40
CA ASP A 181 -24.44 18.94 -7.66
C ASP A 181 -24.22 19.34 -9.14
N GLN A 182 -23.59 18.49 -9.95
CA GLN A 182 -23.39 18.74 -11.38
C GLN A 182 -24.60 18.32 -12.24
N PHE A 183 -25.56 17.59 -11.66
CA PHE A 183 -26.76 17.13 -12.37
C PHE A 183 -27.97 18.04 -12.07
N PRO A 184 -28.84 18.30 -13.07
CA PRO A 184 -30.00 19.18 -12.91
C PRO A 184 -31.12 18.59 -12.04
N GLU A 185 -31.20 17.26 -11.95
CA GLU A 185 -32.16 16.52 -11.11
C GLU A 185 -31.42 15.37 -10.41
N PRO A 186 -30.74 15.65 -9.29
CA PRO A 186 -29.90 14.66 -8.59
C PRO A 186 -30.66 13.76 -7.61
N ASP A 187 -31.95 13.99 -7.40
CA ASP A 187 -32.85 13.22 -6.52
C ASP A 187 -33.32 11.89 -7.15
#